data_AF-R9JMK8-F1
#
_entry.id   AF-R9JMK8-F1
#
_cell.length_a   1.000
_cell.length_b   1.000
_cell.length_c   1.000
_cell.angle_alpha   90.00
_cell.angle_beta   90.00
_cell.angle_gamma   90.00
#
_symmetry.space_group_name_H-M   'P 1'
#
loop_
_entity.id
_entity.type
_entity.pdbx_description
1 polymer ?
#
loop_
_entity_poly.entity_id
_entity_poly.type
_entity_poly.pdbx_seq_one_letter_code
_entity_poly.pdbx_strand_id
1 'polypeptide(L)'
;MLILKYERLDFFNHRIYTEDKKENYTRDNLKKVFAYFSKTHDASIQIDNVVVYWDCLSEYENRIVTVRNYDGMNYNESKKSFDKVKKECYAMA
;
A
#
# COMPACT_ATOMS: atom_id res chain seq x y z
N MET A 1 10.30 -3.00 7.48
CA MET A 1 9.85 -4.03 6.52
C MET A 1 8.82 -3.43 5.57
N LEU A 2 9.00 -3.60 4.26
CA LEU A 2 8.03 -3.20 3.24
C LEU A 2 7.34 -4.46 2.70
N ILE A 3 6.01 -4.45 2.65
CA ILE A 3 5.21 -5.52 2.06
C ILE A 3 4.23 -4.91 1.06
N LEU A 4 4.21 -5.42 -0.17
CA LEU A 4 3.14 -5.17 -1.13
C LEU A 4 2.22 -6.40 -1.16
N LYS A 5 0.93 -6.20 -0.89
CA LYS A 5 -0.08 -7.26 -0.89
C LYS A 5 -1.05 -7.01 -2.04
N TYR A 6 -1.27 -8.00 -2.89
CA TYR A 6 -2.09 -7.85 -4.10
C TYR A 6 -2.58 -9.21 -4.63
N GLU A 7 -3.59 -9.18 -5.50
CA GLU A 7 -4.02 -10.37 -6.26
C GLU A 7 -3.21 -10.49 -7.56
N ARG A 8 -2.59 -11.65 -7.77
CA ARG A 8 -1.92 -11.99 -9.02
C ARG A 8 -2.70 -13.08 -9.75
N LEU A 9 -2.83 -12.94 -11.07
CA LEU A 9 -3.36 -14.01 -11.90
C LEU A 9 -2.28 -15.08 -12.15
N ASP A 10 -2.64 -16.34 -11.91
CA ASP A 10 -1.83 -17.48 -12.34
C ASP A 10 -1.99 -17.75 -13.85
N PHE A 11 -1.33 -18.80 -14.33
CA PHE A 11 -1.40 -19.20 -15.73
C PHE A 11 -2.83 -19.59 -16.19
N PHE A 12 -3.69 -20.03 -15.26
CA PHE A 12 -5.06 -20.44 -15.50
C PHE A 12 -6.08 -19.35 -15.18
N ASN A 13 -5.63 -18.12 -14.96
CA ASN A 13 -6.46 -16.96 -14.63
C ASN A 13 -7.15 -17.06 -13.25
N HIS A 14 -6.62 -17.86 -12.33
CA HIS A 14 -7.03 -17.83 -10.92
C HIS A 14 -6.33 -16.69 -10.18
N ARG A 15 -7.07 -16.05 -9.27
CA ARG A 15 -6.53 -15.01 -8.39
C ARG A 15 -5.83 -15.65 -7.20
N ILE A 16 -4.56 -15.32 -7.03
CA ILE A 16 -3.72 -15.79 -5.93
C ILE A 16 -3.30 -14.59 -5.10
N TYR A 17 -3.63 -14.63 -3.81
CA TYR A 17 -3.12 -13.68 -2.84
C TYR A 17 -1.59 -13.75 -2.77
N THR A 18 -0.93 -12.62 -3.02
CA THR A 18 0.52 -12.53 -3.09
C THR A 18 1.02 -11.44 -2.13
N GLU A 19 2.09 -11.75 -1.39
CA GLU A 19 2.80 -10.80 -0.54
C GLU A 19 4.27 -10.72 -0.94
N ASP A 20 4.70 -9.60 -1.52
CA ASP A 20 6.10 -9.32 -1.79
C ASP A 20 6.72 -8.60 -0.59
N LYS A 21 7.65 -9.26 0.10
CA LYS A 21 8.31 -8.75 1.32
C LYS A 21 9.73 -8.31 1.01
N LYS A 22 10.12 -7.17 1.59
CA LYS A 22 11.49 -6.67 1.51
C LYS A 22 11.96 -6.11 2.85
N GLU A 23 12.98 -6.75 3.41
CA GLU A 23 13.78 -6.21 4.51
C GLU A 23 14.81 -5.24 3.93
N ASN A 24 15.06 -4.11 4.61
CA ASN A 24 15.96 -3.03 4.15
C ASN A 24 15.56 -2.42 2.79
N TYR A 25 14.31 -1.96 2.68
CA TYR A 25 13.85 -1.28 1.48
C TYR A 25 14.52 0.10 1.33
N THR A 26 14.89 0.47 0.11
CA THR A 26 15.31 1.82 -0.25
C THR A 26 14.14 2.64 -0.78
N ARG A 27 14.33 3.96 -0.88
CA ARG A 27 13.39 4.88 -1.53
C ARG A 27 12.99 4.47 -2.96
N ASP A 28 13.87 3.82 -3.72
CA ASP A 28 13.55 3.32 -5.07
C ASP A 28 12.51 2.19 -5.04
N ASN A 29 12.59 1.29 -4.05
CA ASN A 29 11.57 0.26 -3.87
C ASN A 29 10.21 0.89 -3.53
N LEU A 30 10.16 1.91 -2.69
CA LEU A 30 8.92 2.66 -2.42
C LEU A 30 8.37 3.29 -3.69
N LYS A 31 9.21 3.89 -4.54
CA LYS A 31 8.75 4.44 -5.82
C LYS A 31 8.06 3.39 -6.69
N LYS A 32 8.65 2.20 -6.80
CA LYS A 32 8.07 1.06 -7.54
C LYS A 32 6.74 0.60 -6.94
N VAL A 33 6.69 0.44 -5.62
CA VAL A 33 5.48 0.00 -4.91
C VAL A 33 4.34 1.01 -5.05
N PHE A 34 4.60 2.30 -4.84
CA PHE A 34 3.60 3.36 -5.03
C PHE A 34 3.17 3.53 -6.49
N ALA A 35 4.08 3.28 -7.45
CA ALA A 35 3.73 3.29 -8.87
C ALA A 35 2.79 2.13 -9.24
N TYR A 36 3.04 0.93 -8.70
CA TYR A 36 2.15 -0.22 -8.88
C TYR A 36 0.78 0.06 -8.24
N PHE A 37 0.78 0.41 -6.95
CA PHE A 37 -0.44 0.70 -6.17
C PHE A 37 -1.31 1.82 -6.79
N SER A 38 -0.72 2.78 -7.50
CA SER A 38 -1.48 3.83 -8.19
C SER A 38 -2.31 3.35 -9.39
N LYS A 39 -2.00 2.15 -9.91
CA LYS A 39 -2.63 1.56 -11.10
C LYS A 39 -3.69 0.51 -10.76
N THR A 40 -3.72 0.06 -9.51
CA THR A 40 -4.54 -1.06 -9.05
C THR A 40 -5.35 -0.63 -7.84
N HIS A 41 -6.65 -0.94 -7.82
CA HIS A 41 -7.52 -0.64 -6.68
C HIS A 41 -7.53 -1.75 -5.63
N ASP A 42 -6.99 -2.93 -5.95
CA ASP A 42 -7.00 -4.18 -5.20
C ASP A 42 -5.61 -4.53 -4.64
N ALA A 43 -4.84 -3.51 -4.27
CA ALA A 43 -3.55 -3.67 -3.62
C ALA A 43 -3.53 -2.94 -2.28
N SER A 44 -2.64 -3.36 -1.39
CA SER A 44 -2.31 -2.63 -0.17
C SER A 44 -0.80 -2.63 0.07
N ILE A 45 -0.32 -1.54 0.66
CA ILE A 45 1.08 -1.34 1.01
C ILE A 45 1.18 -1.39 2.52
N GLN A 46 2.08 -2.21 3.05
CA GLN A 46 2.44 -2.20 4.46
C GLN A 46 3.89 -1.73 4.61
N ILE A 47 4.10 -0.67 5.38
CA ILE A 47 5.41 -0.13 5.75
C ILE A 47 5.50 -0.21 7.27
N ASP A 48 6.25 -1.18 7.78
CA ASP A 48 6.34 -1.46 9.21
C ASP A 48 4.95 -1.68 9.82
N ASN A 49 4.51 -0.75 10.68
CA ASN A 49 3.21 -0.77 11.36
C ASN A 49 2.12 0.03 10.63
N VAL A 50 2.45 0.63 9.49
CA VAL A 50 1.53 1.45 8.70
C VAL A 50 1.02 0.64 7.51
N VAL A 51 -0.30 0.58 7.34
CA VAL A 51 -0.96 -0.02 6.18
C VAL A 51 -1.68 1.05 5.39
N VAL A 52 -1.46 1.08 4.08
CA VAL A 52 -2.07 2.01 3.13
C VAL A 52 -2.87 1.20 2.10
N TYR A 53 -4.14 1.52 1.93
CA TYR A 53 -5.01 0.82 0.98
C TYR A 53 -6.14 1.72 0.47
N TRP A 54 -6.80 1.27 -0.59
CA TRP A 54 -8.02 1.88 -1.12
C TRP A 54 -9.23 1.21 -0.45
N ASP A 55 -10.07 1.97 0.26
CA ASP A 55 -11.22 1.40 0.97
C ASP A 55 -12.35 1.00 0.00
N CYS A 56 -12.53 1.81 -1.05
CA CYS A 56 -13.51 1.56 -2.09
C CYS A 56 -13.08 2.16 -3.45
N LEU A 57 -13.81 1.82 -4.51
CA LEU A 57 -13.52 2.30 -5.86
C LEU A 57 -13.63 3.82 -5.97
N SER A 58 -14.61 4.44 -5.31
CA SER A 58 -14.75 5.91 -5.28
C SER A 58 -13.53 6.59 -4.66
N GLU A 59 -12.92 6.00 -3.64
CA GLU A 59 -11.70 6.54 -3.02
C GLU A 59 -10.48 6.40 -3.93
N TYR A 60 -10.38 5.28 -4.65
CA TYR A 60 -9.36 5.09 -5.67
C TYR A 60 -9.45 6.15 -6.78
N GLU A 61 -10.65 6.42 -7.28
CA GLU A 61 -10.90 7.43 -8.31
C GLU A 61 -10.56 8.85 -7.82
N ASN A 62 -10.96 9.18 -6.59
CA ASN A 62 -10.66 10.47 -5.96
C ASN A 62 -9.23 10.59 -5.41
N ARG A 63 -8.41 9.53 -5.54
CA ARG A 63 -7.04 9.46 -5.03
C ARG A 63 -6.95 9.76 -3.52
N ILE A 64 -7.90 9.22 -2.76
CA ILE A 64 -7.93 9.25 -1.30
C ILE A 64 -7.57 7.85 -0.82
N VAL A 65 -6.52 7.73 -0.01
CA VAL A 65 -6.10 6.48 0.60
C VAL A 65 -6.51 6.44 2.07
N THR A 66 -6.82 5.23 2.53
CA THR A 66 -6.97 4.97 3.95
C THR A 66 -5.63 4.48 4.50
N VAL A 67 -5.20 5.09 5.61
CA VAL A 67 -3.95 4.80 6.31
C VAL A 67 -4.29 4.32 7.71
N ARG A 68 -3.88 3.09 8.03
CA ARG A 68 -3.97 2.51 9.37
C ARG A 68 -2.59 2.46 9.99
N ASN A 69 -2.45 3.01 11.19
CA ASN A 69 -1.22 2.90 11.97
C ASN A 69 -1.48 2.02 13.19
N TYR A 70 -0.78 0.89 13.28
CA TYR A 70 -0.92 -0.07 14.35
C TYR A 70 0.00 0.26 15.53
N ASP A 71 -0.56 0.36 16.74
CA ASP A 71 0.18 0.71 17.96
C ASP A 71 0.56 -0.51 18.82
N GLY A 72 0.21 -1.73 18.39
CA GLY A 72 0.45 -2.97 19.12
C GLY A 72 -0.81 -3.57 19.76
N MET A 73 -1.88 -2.79 19.92
CA MET A 73 -3.17 -3.28 20.45
C MET A 73 -4.34 -2.91 19.53
N ASN A 74 -4.33 -1.71 18.98
CA ASN A 74 -5.35 -1.17 18.08
C ASN A 74 -4.70 -0.52 16.87
N TYR A 75 -5.54 0.01 15.98
CA TYR A 75 -5.08 0.86 14.89
C TYR A 75 -5.82 2.19 14.92
N ASN A 76 -5.08 3.25 14.57
CA ASN A 76 -5.67 4.53 14.23
C ASN A 76 -5.84 4.61 12.72
N GLU A 77 -7.06 4.88 12.27
CA GLU A 77 -7.39 5.03 10.86
C GLU A 77 -7.50 6.51 10.50
N SER A 78 -6.93 6.89 9.35
CA SER A 78 -7.08 8.22 8.79
C SER A 78 -7.18 8.16 7.27
N LYS A 79 -7.98 9.05 6.69
CA LYS A 79 -8.07 9.23 5.23
C LYS A 79 -7.21 10.40 4.81
N LYS A 80 -6.36 10.20 3.81
CA LYS A 80 -5.41 11.20 3.31
C LYS A 80 -5.34 11.16 1.79
N SER A 81 -4.94 12.25 1.16
CA SER A 81 -4.67 12.22 -0.28
C SER A 81 -3.47 11.32 -0.58
N PHE A 82 -3.56 10.58 -1.68
CA PHE A 82 -2.52 9.67 -2.15
C PHE A 82 -1.15 10.37 -2.27
N ASP A 83 -1.12 11.56 -2.87
CA ASP A 83 0.12 12.33 -3.03
C ASP A 83 0.75 12.76 -1.70
N LYS A 84 -0.07 13.06 -0.69
CA LYS A 84 0.43 13.41 0.64
C LYS A 84 1.08 12.20 1.29
N VAL A 85 0.41 11.05 1.31
CA VAL A 85 0.94 9.80 1.88
C VAL A 85 2.21 9.36 1.16
N LYS A 86 2.22 9.41 -0.18
CA LYS A 86 3.40 9.10 -0.99
C LYS A 86 4.61 9.96 -0.61
N LYS A 87 4.41 11.28 -0.42
CA LYS A 87 5.48 12.19 0.02
C LYS A 87 5.95 11.90 1.44
N GLU A 88 5.01 11.66 2.36
CA GLU A 88 5.31 11.27 3.75
C GLU A 88 6.17 9.99 3.77
N CYS A 89 5.75 8.93 3.06
CA CYS A 89 6.49 7.67 3.02
C CYS A 89 7.87 7.81 2.37
N TYR A 90 8.03 8.67 1.37
CA TYR A 90 9.35 8.92 0.75
C TYR A 90 10.31 9.71 1.64
N ALA A 91 9.81 10.43 2.64
CA ALA A 91 10.63 11.15 3.61
C ALA A 91 11.08 10.25 4.78
N MET A 92 10.41 9.12 5.00
CA MET A 92 10.76 8.15 6.04
C MET A 92 11.88 7.18 5.64
N ALA A 93 12.30 7.18 4.37
CA ALA A 93 13.16 6.17 3.75
C ALA A 93 14.43 6.75 3.11
#